data_AF-A0A9R0RUK1-F1
#
_entry.id   AF-A0A9R0RUK1-F1
#
_cell.length_a   1.000
_cell.length_b   1.000
_cell.length_c   1.000
_cell.angle_alpha   90.00
_cell.angle_beta   90.00
_cell.angle_gamma   90.00
#
_symmetry.space_group_name_H-M   'P 1'
#
loop_
_entity.id
_entity.type
_entity.pdbx_description
1 polymer ?
#
loop_
_entity_poly.entity_id
_entity_poly.type
_entity_poly.pdbx_seq_one_letter_code
_entity_poly.pdbx_strand_id
1 'polypeptide(L)'
;MTYSKLNVLHWHIVDEQSFPIEIPSYPNLWNGSYSYSERYTMSDAIDIVRYAEKRGVNVLAEIDVPGHARSWGVGYPSLWPSDSCREPLDVSNNFTFKVIDGILSDFSKVFKFKFVHLGGDEVNTSCWTATPHIKEWLNNNHMNVSDAYRYFVLRAQKIAISHGYEVINWYTY
;
A
#
# COMPACT_ATOMS: atom_id res chain seq x y z
N MET A 1 -12.76 20.01 -8.80
CA MET A 1 -13.57 18.76 -8.83
C MET A 1 -15.06 19.06 -8.89
N THR A 2 -15.65 19.67 -7.85
CA THR A 2 -17.09 19.93 -7.78
C THR A 2 -17.64 20.81 -8.90
N TYR A 3 -16.91 21.87 -9.29
CA TYR A 3 -17.29 22.72 -10.42
C TYR A 3 -17.43 21.95 -11.75
N SER A 4 -16.75 20.81 -11.87
CA SER A 4 -16.81 19.90 -13.02
C SER A 4 -17.65 18.65 -12.75
N LYS A 5 -18.41 18.61 -11.63
CA LYS A 5 -19.27 17.48 -11.22
C LYS A 5 -18.56 16.13 -11.01
N LEU A 6 -17.25 16.15 -10.72
CA LEU A 6 -16.54 14.95 -10.28
C LEU A 6 -16.92 14.60 -8.83
N ASN A 7 -16.99 13.30 -8.51
CA ASN A 7 -17.49 12.79 -7.23
C ASN A 7 -16.55 11.79 -6.52
N VAL A 8 -15.36 11.51 -7.07
CA VAL A 8 -14.34 10.68 -6.42
C VAL A 8 -12.98 11.37 -6.54
N LEU A 9 -12.32 11.57 -5.40
CA LEU A 9 -10.91 11.88 -5.31
C LEU A 9 -10.18 10.55 -5.15
N HIS A 10 -9.54 10.09 -6.22
CA HIS A 10 -8.57 9.00 -6.10
C HIS A 10 -7.28 9.60 -5.55
N TRP A 11 -6.97 9.29 -4.31
CA TRP A 11 -5.77 9.76 -3.65
C TRP A 11 -4.73 8.66 -3.67
N HIS A 12 -3.78 8.80 -4.60
CA HIS A 12 -2.53 8.05 -4.62
C HIS A 12 -1.61 8.64 -3.54
N ILE A 13 -1.65 8.05 -2.33
CA ILE A 13 -1.10 8.69 -1.12
C ILE A 13 0.40 8.45 -0.98
N VAL A 14 0.88 7.28 -1.38
CA VAL A 14 2.27 6.79 -1.18
C VAL A 14 2.77 6.12 -2.45
N ASP A 15 4.07 6.20 -2.71
CA ASP A 15 4.76 5.58 -3.86
C ASP A 15 6.24 5.31 -3.49
N GLU A 16 7.05 4.84 -4.44
CA GLU A 16 8.47 4.55 -4.33
C GLU A 16 9.23 5.67 -3.62
N GLN A 17 8.94 6.92 -3.97
CA GLN A 17 9.78 8.06 -3.60
C GLN A 17 9.40 8.64 -2.23
N SER A 18 8.17 8.46 -1.76
CA SER A 18 7.79 8.96 -0.43
C SER A 18 6.61 8.27 0.24
N PHE A 19 6.62 8.27 1.58
CA PHE A 19 5.52 7.83 2.44
C PHE A 19 5.08 8.99 3.36
N PRO A 20 4.21 9.90 2.87
CA PRO A 20 3.89 11.14 3.60
C PRO A 20 2.77 11.01 4.62
N ILE A 21 1.95 9.95 4.60
CA ILE A 21 0.81 9.81 5.52
C ILE A 21 1.21 9.12 6.83
N GLU A 22 0.69 9.63 7.95
CA GLU A 22 0.83 9.00 9.26
C GLU A 22 0.06 7.68 9.32
N ILE A 23 0.66 6.64 9.89
CA ILE A 23 0.00 5.36 10.20
C ILE A 23 0.26 5.06 11.67
N PRO A 24 -0.69 5.35 12.58
CA PRO A 24 -0.49 5.16 14.01
C PRO A 24 -0.06 3.74 14.42
N SER A 25 -0.54 2.72 13.70
CA SER A 25 -0.15 1.32 13.93
C SER A 25 1.31 1.02 13.55
N TYR A 26 1.88 1.79 12.61
CA TYR A 26 3.22 1.62 12.07
C TYR A 26 3.93 2.98 11.86
N PRO A 27 4.22 3.71 12.95
CA PRO A 27 4.62 5.12 12.90
C PRO A 27 5.94 5.35 12.16
N ASN A 28 6.82 4.35 12.08
CA ASN A 28 8.10 4.53 11.39
C ASN A 28 7.94 4.60 9.86
N LEU A 29 6.81 4.19 9.27
CA LEU A 29 6.55 4.35 7.83
C LEU A 29 6.71 5.82 7.41
N TRP A 30 6.37 6.74 8.32
CA TRP A 30 6.47 8.17 8.11
C TRP A 30 7.90 8.68 7.92
N ASN A 31 8.91 7.89 8.28
CA ASN A 31 10.32 8.19 7.98
C ASN A 31 10.60 8.13 6.47
N GLY A 32 9.74 7.51 5.67
CA GLY A 32 9.78 7.54 4.21
C GLY A 32 9.30 8.84 3.59
N SER A 33 8.82 9.82 4.36
CA SER A 33 8.49 11.16 3.83
C SER A 33 9.73 11.93 3.40
N TYR A 34 9.58 12.86 2.44
CA TYR A 34 10.69 13.72 2.00
C TYR A 34 11.24 14.61 3.12
N SER A 35 10.34 15.16 3.96
CA SER A 35 10.69 16.01 5.08
C SER A 35 9.59 16.03 6.13
N TYR A 36 9.86 16.60 7.31
CA TYR A 36 8.83 16.79 8.34
C TYR A 36 7.67 17.68 7.90
N SER A 37 7.91 18.64 7.00
CA SER A 37 6.89 19.55 6.46
C SER A 37 6.05 18.94 5.33
N GLU A 38 6.49 17.82 4.76
CA GLU A 38 5.82 17.14 3.64
C GLU A 38 5.12 15.87 4.13
N ARG A 39 4.25 16.06 5.13
CA ARG A 39 3.56 15.01 5.86
C ARG A 39 2.08 15.32 6.01
N TYR A 40 1.26 14.28 5.98
CA TYR A 40 -0.15 14.30 6.34
C TYR A 40 -0.33 13.53 7.64
N THR A 41 -0.80 14.21 8.68
CA THR A 41 -1.27 13.57 9.91
C THR A 41 -2.60 12.86 9.66
N MET A 42 -3.02 11.98 10.58
CA MET A 42 -4.38 11.44 10.54
C MET A 42 -5.45 12.53 10.68
N SER A 43 -5.14 13.64 11.36
CA SER A 43 -6.05 14.80 11.43
C SER A 43 -6.21 15.46 10.06
N ASP A 44 -5.12 15.63 9.32
CA ASP A 44 -5.17 16.18 7.95
C ASP A 44 -5.99 15.29 7.03
N ALA A 45 -5.79 13.97 7.10
CA ALA A 45 -6.58 13.00 6.34
C ALA A 45 -8.08 13.09 6.68
N ILE A 46 -8.42 13.18 7.97
CA ILE A 46 -9.81 13.37 8.43
C ILE A 46 -10.41 14.68 7.88
N ASP A 47 -9.65 15.77 7.91
CA ASP A 47 -10.13 17.07 7.42
C ASP A 47 -10.31 17.09 5.90
N ILE A 48 -9.42 16.43 5.14
CA ILE A 48 -9.57 16.22 3.69
C ILE A 48 -10.85 15.43 3.40
N VAL A 49 -11.07 14.29 4.08
CA VAL A 49 -12.27 13.46 3.91
C VAL A 49 -13.53 14.28 4.23
N ARG A 50 -13.59 14.95 5.37
CA ARG A 50 -14.74 15.80 5.75
C ARG A 50 -15.00 16.92 4.75
N TYR A 51 -13.96 17.52 4.20
CA TYR A 51 -14.09 18.59 3.22
C TYR A 51 -14.66 18.08 1.89
N ALA A 52 -14.25 16.89 1.46
CA ALA A 52 -14.74 16.20 0.28
C ALA A 52 -16.20 15.74 0.44
N GLU A 53 -16.55 15.17 1.60
CA GLU A 53 -17.91 14.69 1.90
C GLU A 53 -18.95 15.81 1.86
N LYS A 54 -18.64 16.99 2.41
CA LYS A 54 -19.49 18.20 2.34
C LYS A 54 -19.82 18.65 0.90
N ARG A 55 -19.12 18.09 -0.07
CA ARG A 55 -19.18 18.41 -1.50
C ARG A 55 -19.68 17.24 -2.35
N GLY A 56 -20.10 16.14 -1.73
CA GLY A 56 -20.51 14.93 -2.44
C GLY A 56 -19.35 14.25 -3.18
N VAL A 57 -18.11 14.44 -2.69
CA VAL A 57 -16.91 13.79 -3.23
C VAL A 57 -16.47 12.71 -2.24
N ASN A 58 -16.37 11.47 -2.71
CA ASN A 58 -15.78 10.37 -1.97
C ASN A 58 -14.25 10.42 -2.07
N VAL A 59 -13.54 9.97 -1.04
CA VAL A 59 -12.08 9.81 -1.09
C VAL A 59 -11.76 8.32 -1.19
N LEU A 60 -11.26 7.90 -2.36
CA LEU A 60 -10.71 6.57 -2.59
C LEU A 60 -9.23 6.62 -2.24
N ALA A 61 -8.85 6.00 -1.13
CA ALA A 61 -7.45 5.89 -0.73
C ALA A 61 -6.75 4.77 -1.49
N GLU A 62 -5.52 5.04 -1.93
CA GLU A 62 -4.64 4.06 -2.56
C GLU A 62 -3.37 3.85 -1.74
N ILE A 63 -3.03 2.57 -1.56
CA ILE A 63 -1.69 2.12 -1.21
C ILE A 63 -1.25 1.11 -2.27
N ASP A 64 -0.33 1.51 -3.15
CA ASP A 64 0.11 0.65 -4.22
C ASP A 64 1.06 -0.44 -3.70
N VAL A 65 0.68 -1.70 -3.89
CA VAL A 65 1.42 -2.87 -3.44
C VAL A 65 1.27 -4.05 -4.42
N PRO A 66 2.30 -4.89 -4.59
CA PRO A 66 3.59 -4.89 -3.89
C PRO A 66 4.67 -4.01 -4.54
N GLY A 67 4.43 -3.46 -5.73
CA GLY A 67 5.32 -2.48 -6.38
C GLY A 67 5.30 -1.13 -5.66
N HIS A 68 6.03 -0.13 -6.18
CA HIS A 68 5.93 1.27 -5.75
C HIS A 68 6.07 1.48 -4.22
N ALA A 69 6.89 0.65 -3.57
CA ALA A 69 6.89 0.54 -2.10
C ALA A 69 8.28 0.76 -1.47
N ARG A 70 9.25 1.26 -2.23
CA ARG A 70 10.60 1.53 -1.72
C ARG A 70 10.60 2.44 -0.49
N SER A 71 9.78 3.50 -0.46
CA SER A 71 9.70 4.44 0.66
C SER A 71 9.30 3.79 1.99
N TRP A 72 8.56 2.67 1.95
CA TRP A 72 8.04 1.97 3.13
C TRP A 72 9.18 1.38 3.96
N GLY A 73 10.19 0.82 3.29
CA GLY A 73 11.33 0.21 3.95
C GLY A 73 12.33 1.19 4.55
N VAL A 74 12.19 2.50 4.30
CA VAL A 74 12.97 3.51 5.06
C VAL A 74 12.64 3.44 6.55
N GLY A 75 11.36 3.24 6.88
CA GLY A 75 10.89 3.03 8.25
C GLY A 75 11.07 1.60 8.76
N TYR A 76 10.86 0.63 7.87
CA TYR A 76 10.89 -0.79 8.19
C TYR A 76 11.70 -1.58 7.14
N PRO A 77 13.03 -1.60 7.22
CA PRO A 77 13.90 -2.19 6.18
C PRO A 77 13.61 -3.66 5.86
N SER A 78 13.02 -4.42 6.79
CA SER A 78 12.60 -5.81 6.58
C SER A 78 11.45 -5.98 5.57
N LEU A 79 10.81 -4.90 5.14
CA LEU A 79 9.82 -4.91 4.05
C LEU A 79 10.47 -5.04 2.67
N TRP A 80 11.73 -4.64 2.54
CA TRP A 80 12.49 -4.82 1.32
C TRP A 80 12.96 -6.26 1.18
N PRO A 81 12.96 -6.83 -0.05
CA PRO A 81 13.64 -8.09 -0.32
C PRO A 81 15.10 -8.09 0.16
N SER A 82 15.84 -7.00 -0.03
CA SER A 82 17.18 -6.81 0.53
C SER A 82 17.62 -5.34 0.47
N ASP A 83 18.77 -5.01 1.05
CA ASP A 83 19.34 -3.67 0.97
C ASP A 83 19.69 -3.22 -0.45
N SER A 84 19.99 -4.17 -1.35
CA SER A 84 20.33 -3.93 -2.76
C SER A 84 19.14 -4.03 -3.70
N CYS A 85 17.99 -4.45 -3.19
CA CYS A 85 16.78 -4.75 -3.96
C CYS A 85 15.57 -4.39 -3.09
N ARG A 86 15.10 -3.16 -3.26
CA ARG A 86 14.21 -2.47 -2.31
C ARG A 86 12.74 -2.44 -2.72
N GLU A 87 12.40 -3.15 -3.78
CA GLU A 87 11.03 -3.37 -4.24
C GLU A 87 11.01 -4.52 -5.26
N PRO A 88 9.87 -5.17 -5.50
CA PRO A 88 8.61 -5.04 -4.76
C PRO A 88 8.73 -5.56 -3.32
N LEU A 89 7.74 -5.27 -2.47
CA LEU A 89 7.69 -5.73 -1.08
C LEU A 89 8.01 -7.23 -0.97
N ASP A 90 8.65 -7.63 0.12
CA ASP A 90 8.98 -9.03 0.38
C ASP A 90 7.71 -9.87 0.59
N VAL A 91 7.36 -10.66 -0.43
CA VAL A 91 6.20 -11.56 -0.47
C VAL A 91 6.31 -12.75 0.50
N SER A 92 7.53 -13.14 0.87
CA SER A 92 7.77 -14.24 1.80
C SER A 92 7.63 -13.82 3.26
N ASN A 93 7.75 -12.51 3.53
CA ASN A 93 7.75 -11.98 4.88
C ASN A 93 6.32 -11.73 5.41
N ASN A 94 5.94 -12.47 6.46
CA ASN A 94 4.64 -12.26 7.11
C ASN A 94 4.48 -10.87 7.73
N PHE A 95 5.57 -10.18 8.07
CA PHE A 95 5.52 -8.80 8.56
C PHE A 95 4.96 -7.84 7.50
N THR A 96 5.25 -8.05 6.22
CA THR A 96 4.68 -7.27 5.11
C THR A 96 3.16 -7.22 5.17
N PHE A 97 2.52 -8.37 5.33
CA PHE A 97 1.07 -8.46 5.42
C PHE A 97 0.50 -7.89 6.72
N LYS A 98 1.26 -7.93 7.83
CA LYS A 98 0.87 -7.25 9.08
C LYS A 98 0.91 -5.73 8.93
N VAL A 99 1.88 -5.20 8.17
CA VAL A 99 1.96 -3.76 7.87
C VAL A 99 0.76 -3.32 7.05
N ILE A 100 0.44 -4.05 5.97
CA ILE A 100 -0.76 -3.80 5.16
C ILE A 100 -2.04 -3.87 6.01
N ASP A 101 -2.15 -4.86 6.89
CA ASP A 101 -3.28 -5.01 7.80
C ASP A 101 -3.45 -3.81 8.75
N GLY A 102 -2.38 -3.30 9.37
CA GLY A 102 -2.50 -2.12 10.22
C GLY A 102 -2.75 -0.83 9.45
N ILE A 103 -2.20 -0.67 8.24
CA ILE A 103 -2.53 0.46 7.37
C ILE A 103 -4.03 0.46 7.06
N LEU A 104 -4.57 -0.69 6.62
CA LEU A 104 -5.98 -0.82 6.29
C LEU A 104 -6.90 -0.68 7.51
N SER A 105 -6.45 -1.14 8.68
CA SER A 105 -7.13 -0.92 9.96
C SER A 105 -7.23 0.57 10.30
N ASP A 106 -6.13 1.33 10.17
CA ASP A 106 -6.14 2.77 10.41
C ASP A 106 -6.92 3.54 9.33
N PHE A 107 -6.81 3.12 8.07
CA PHE A 107 -7.59 3.67 6.98
C PHE A 107 -9.09 3.46 7.18
N SER A 108 -9.52 2.29 7.66
CA SER A 108 -10.94 1.99 7.92
C SER A 108 -11.59 2.98 8.90
N LYS A 109 -10.79 3.61 9.76
CA LYS A 109 -11.25 4.62 10.72
C LYS A 109 -11.51 5.97 10.08
N VAL A 110 -10.86 6.29 8.95
CA VAL A 110 -10.87 7.61 8.30
C VAL A 110 -11.49 7.60 6.91
N PHE A 111 -11.04 6.72 6.02
CA PHE A 111 -11.54 6.61 4.65
C PHE A 111 -12.79 5.72 4.63
N LYS A 112 -13.95 6.36 4.79
CA LYS A 112 -15.27 5.69 4.87
C LYS A 112 -15.87 5.30 3.52
N PHE A 113 -15.20 5.61 2.42
CA PHE A 113 -15.65 5.14 1.12
C PHE A 113 -15.57 3.61 1.06
N LYS A 114 -16.55 2.98 0.43
CA LYS A 114 -16.67 1.51 0.38
C LYS A 114 -15.45 0.85 -0.28
N PHE A 115 -14.75 1.57 -1.15
CA PHE A 115 -13.64 1.06 -1.93
C PHE A 115 -12.28 1.51 -1.38
N VAL A 116 -11.28 0.63 -1.50
CA VAL A 116 -9.86 0.93 -1.34
C VAL A 116 -9.11 0.47 -2.59
N HIS A 117 -8.10 1.23 -3.02
CA HIS A 117 -7.24 0.84 -4.13
C HIS A 117 -5.95 0.21 -3.58
N LEU A 118 -5.63 -1.01 -4.02
CA LEU A 118 -4.40 -1.70 -3.61
C LEU A 118 -3.32 -1.70 -4.72
N GLY A 119 -3.49 -0.85 -5.72
CA GLY A 119 -2.57 -0.69 -6.85
C GLY A 119 -2.34 -1.99 -7.60
N GLY A 120 -1.08 -2.41 -7.66
CA GLY A 120 -0.62 -3.67 -8.22
C GLY A 120 0.02 -3.54 -9.60
N ASP A 121 0.32 -2.34 -10.06
CA ASP A 121 0.95 -2.06 -11.35
C ASP A 121 2.48 -2.16 -11.33
N GLU A 122 3.05 -2.22 -12.55
CA GLU A 122 4.48 -2.15 -12.86
C GLU A 122 5.43 -3.02 -12.00
N VAL A 123 4.94 -4.16 -11.51
CA VAL A 123 5.71 -5.00 -10.57
C VAL A 123 6.86 -5.74 -11.26
N ASN A 124 8.08 -5.27 -11.02
CA ASN A 124 9.30 -5.97 -11.43
C ASN A 124 9.70 -7.07 -10.44
N THR A 125 9.32 -8.32 -10.71
CA THR A 125 9.58 -9.47 -9.82
C THR A 125 11.01 -10.01 -9.85
N SER A 126 11.93 -9.44 -10.63
CA SER A 126 13.33 -9.90 -10.71
C SER A 126 14.00 -9.95 -9.33
N CYS A 127 13.66 -8.99 -8.49
CA CYS A 127 14.10 -8.86 -7.12
C CYS A 127 13.79 -10.08 -6.24
N TRP A 128 12.62 -10.70 -6.38
CA TRP A 128 12.27 -11.92 -5.66
C TRP A 128 13.10 -13.15 -6.08
N THR A 129 13.56 -13.20 -7.33
CA THR A 129 14.42 -14.30 -7.80
C THR A 129 15.89 -14.11 -7.43
N ALA A 130 16.32 -12.86 -7.25
CA ALA A 130 17.68 -12.50 -6.89
C ALA A 130 17.95 -12.68 -5.38
N THR A 131 16.93 -12.50 -4.54
CA THR A 131 17.05 -12.57 -3.08
C THR A 131 17.00 -14.02 -2.58
N PRO A 132 18.04 -14.53 -1.88
CA PRO A 132 18.15 -15.95 -1.52
C PRO A 132 16.98 -16.51 -0.71
N HIS A 133 16.52 -15.82 0.34
CA HIS A 133 15.45 -16.33 1.19
C HIS A 133 14.08 -16.34 0.49
N ILE A 134 13.83 -15.37 -0.39
CA ILE A 134 12.60 -15.35 -1.21
C ILE A 134 12.65 -16.47 -2.23
N LYS A 135 13.79 -16.69 -2.88
CA LYS A 135 13.99 -17.80 -3.80
C LYS A 135 13.78 -19.16 -3.13
N GLU A 136 14.30 -19.33 -1.91
CA GLU A 136 14.05 -20.54 -1.12
C GLU A 136 12.57 -20.69 -0.77
N TRP A 137 11.91 -19.60 -0.36
CA TRP A 137 10.47 -19.59 -0.09
C TRP A 137 9.64 -19.97 -1.32
N LEU A 138 9.98 -19.48 -2.52
CA LEU A 138 9.33 -19.86 -3.78
C LEU A 138 9.45 -21.37 -4.02
N ASN A 139 10.65 -21.93 -3.86
CA ASN A 139 10.90 -23.36 -4.03
C ASN A 139 10.10 -24.21 -3.03
N ASN A 140 10.10 -23.82 -1.76
CA ASN A 140 9.40 -24.52 -0.68
C ASN A 140 7.87 -24.51 -0.85
N ASN A 141 7.33 -23.47 -1.49
CA ASN A 141 5.90 -23.35 -1.77
C ASN A 141 5.52 -23.82 -3.18
N HIS A 142 6.48 -24.31 -3.98
CA HIS A 142 6.28 -24.72 -5.37
C HIS A 142 5.65 -23.62 -6.25
N MET A 143 6.06 -22.36 -6.04
CA MET A 143 5.54 -21.19 -6.76
C MET A 143 6.59 -20.61 -7.71
N ASN A 144 6.17 -20.20 -8.90
CA ASN A 144 6.95 -19.26 -9.71
C ASN A 144 6.65 -17.80 -9.29
N VAL A 145 7.32 -16.83 -9.92
CA VAL A 145 7.12 -15.40 -9.58
C VAL A 145 5.71 -14.88 -9.86
N SER A 146 5.03 -15.39 -10.88
CA SER A 146 3.64 -15.02 -11.21
C SER A 146 2.68 -15.58 -10.16
N ASP A 147 2.91 -16.82 -9.70
CA ASP A 147 2.17 -17.42 -8.58
C ASP A 147 2.38 -16.63 -7.29
N ALA A 148 3.60 -16.17 -7.02
CA ALA A 148 3.90 -15.37 -5.84
C ALA A 148 3.25 -13.98 -5.89
N TYR A 149 3.26 -13.31 -7.05
CA TYR A 149 2.54 -12.05 -7.23
C TYR A 149 1.03 -12.24 -7.04
N ARG A 150 0.44 -13.27 -7.66
CA ARG A 150 -0.97 -13.63 -7.46
C ARG A 150 -1.28 -13.91 -5.99
N TYR A 151 -0.42 -14.67 -5.31
CA TYR A 151 -0.54 -14.95 -3.88
C TYR A 151 -0.53 -13.66 -3.05
N PHE A 152 0.37 -12.73 -3.34
CA PHE A 152 0.44 -11.44 -2.67
C PHE A 152 -0.85 -10.66 -2.83
N VAL A 153 -1.31 -10.47 -4.07
CA VAL A 153 -2.52 -9.71 -4.42
C VAL A 153 -3.74 -10.30 -3.71
N LEU A 154 -3.95 -11.62 -3.81
CA LEU A 154 -5.09 -12.29 -3.17
C LEU A 154 -5.05 -12.17 -1.64
N ARG A 155 -3.85 -12.24 -1.04
CA ARG A 155 -3.69 -12.09 0.40
C ARG A 155 -3.95 -10.66 0.86
N ALA A 156 -3.46 -9.65 0.14
CA ALA A 156 -3.73 -8.25 0.41
C ALA A 156 -5.22 -7.91 0.25
N GLN A 157 -5.86 -8.41 -0.81
CA GLN A 157 -7.31 -8.29 -1.03
C GLN A 157 -8.12 -8.89 0.13
N LYS A 158 -7.74 -10.10 0.58
CA LYS A 158 -8.42 -10.75 1.71
C LYS A 158 -8.33 -9.92 3.00
N ILE A 159 -7.19 -9.27 3.24
CA ILE A 159 -7.01 -8.36 4.38
C ILE A 159 -7.94 -7.15 4.23
N ALA A 160 -7.95 -6.48 3.08
CA ALA A 160 -8.84 -5.34 2.84
C ALA A 160 -10.33 -5.69 3.02
N ILE A 161 -10.76 -6.84 2.51
CA ILE A 161 -12.13 -7.34 2.69
C ILE A 161 -12.46 -7.56 4.17
N SER A 162 -11.49 -8.02 4.98
CA SER A 162 -11.69 -8.21 6.42
C SER A 162 -11.91 -6.90 7.19
N HIS A 163 -11.46 -5.76 6.64
CA HIS A 163 -11.75 -4.41 7.15
C HIS A 163 -13.03 -3.79 6.57
N GLY A 164 -13.78 -4.53 5.75
CA GLY A 164 -15.06 -4.10 5.17
C GLY A 164 -14.95 -3.35 3.85
N TYR A 165 -13.77 -3.36 3.20
CA TYR A 165 -13.58 -2.74 1.90
C TYR A 165 -13.94 -3.65 0.72
N GLU A 166 -14.37 -3.03 -0.37
CA GLU A 166 -14.30 -3.61 -1.72
C GLU A 166 -13.02 -3.13 -2.42
N VAL A 167 -12.32 -4.04 -3.09
CA VAL A 167 -10.97 -3.74 -3.60
C VAL A 167 -11.00 -3.34 -5.05
N ILE A 168 -10.23 -2.29 -5.37
CA ILE A 168 -9.88 -1.91 -6.73
C ILE A 168 -8.38 -2.16 -6.91
N ASN A 169 -8.00 -2.67 -8.08
CA ASN A 169 -6.62 -2.83 -8.50
C ASN A 169 -6.46 -2.27 -9.91
N TRP A 170 -5.23 -1.90 -10.26
CA TRP A 170 -4.89 -1.60 -11.64
C TRP A 170 -5.01 -2.85 -12.51
N TYR A 171 -5.24 -2.63 -13.80
CA TYR A 171 -5.16 -3.69 -14.78
C TYR A 171 -3.71 -3.92 -15.20
N THR A 172 -3.22 -5.14 -15.08
CA THR A 172 -1.87 -5.55 -15.49
C THR A 172 -1.94 -6.60 -16.60
N TYR A 173 -1.05 -6.45 -17.60
CA TYR A 173 -0.94 -7.34 -18.76
C TYR A 173 -0.01 -8.52 -18.51
#